data_AF-A0A957K8N6-F1
#
_entry.id   AF-A0A957K8N6-F1
#
_cell.length_a   1.000
_cell.length_b   1.000
_cell.length_c   1.000
_cell.angle_alpha   90.00
_cell.angle_beta   90.00
_cell.angle_gamma   90.00
#
_symmetry.space_group_name_H-M   'P 1'
#
loop_
_entity.id
_entity.type
_entity.pdbx_description
1 polymer ?
#
loop_
_entity_poly.entity_id
_entity_poly.type
_entity_poly.pdbx_seq_one_letter_code
_entity_poly.pdbx_strand_id
1 'polypeptide(L)'
;MTAGATFFSRSYSEARRRFQEAAAQQGAVLSEYRVIPDSAEPLCIDVAHLGDPSAPQALVVSSGVHGVEGFFGSAVQLAWLEGLAEQPLPAGHQAILIHAVNPVGMAHLRRFNEDNVDLNRNFHEGSAGYQGAPAGYADLDGLLNPPSPPSPWEPFRLKAIWNILRSGLPALKNAVAGGQYEFPRGLFFGGHSQSASTRIIQAEIAGWLGGADRIIHIDLHTGLGPFATYKLLLAEDDGSPRYPWYQQTFGPEHIEPFAAADKTAYATNGSLGSWLLGRFPALDYRFAVAEFGTYDVIRVL
;
A
#
# COMPACT_ATOMS: atom_id res chain seq x y z
N MET A 1 22.18 1.51 20.51
CA MET A 1 21.19 1.81 19.45
C MET A 1 20.74 0.48 18.87
N THR A 2 19.45 0.16 18.91
CA THR A 2 18.93 -1.11 18.40
C THR A 2 19.06 -1.17 16.87
N ALA A 3 19.38 -2.34 16.32
CA ALA A 3 19.62 -2.56 14.89
C ALA A 3 18.46 -2.15 13.94
N GLY A 4 17.28 -1.81 14.46
CA GLY A 4 16.18 -1.25 13.66
C GLY A 4 16.33 0.24 13.35
N ALA A 5 16.97 1.03 14.22
CA ALA A 5 17.14 2.48 14.00
C ALA A 5 18.10 2.79 12.85
N THR A 6 18.89 1.82 12.40
CA THR A 6 19.84 1.98 11.31
C THR A 6 19.18 1.98 9.93
N PHE A 7 18.01 1.34 9.75
CA PHE A 7 17.37 1.19 8.43
C PHE A 7 16.39 2.31 8.05
N PHE A 8 15.82 3.02 9.03
CA PHE A 8 14.94 4.15 8.73
C PHE A 8 15.72 5.32 8.15
N SER A 9 15.11 5.98 7.16
CA SER A 9 15.63 7.17 6.50
C SER A 9 14.81 8.39 6.91
N ARG A 10 15.41 9.59 6.89
CA ARG A 10 14.77 10.83 7.32
C ARG A 10 14.03 11.57 6.21
N SER A 11 14.35 11.26 4.95
CA SER A 11 13.72 11.83 3.77
C SER A 11 13.53 10.79 2.68
N TYR A 12 12.64 11.07 1.73
CA TYR A 12 12.47 10.27 0.53
C TYR A 12 13.78 10.13 -0.24
N SER A 13 14.50 11.24 -0.47
CA SER A 13 15.80 11.23 -1.16
C SER A 13 16.84 10.31 -0.51
N GLU A 14 16.89 10.28 0.83
CA GLU A 14 17.78 9.40 1.57
C GLU A 14 17.34 7.94 1.43
N ALA A 15 16.05 7.66 1.60
CA ALA A 15 15.48 6.32 1.47
C ALA A 15 15.75 5.73 0.08
N ARG A 16 15.48 6.52 -0.97
CA ARG A 16 15.70 6.17 -2.37
C ARG A 16 17.17 5.85 -2.64
N ARG A 17 18.08 6.75 -2.28
CA ARG A 17 19.53 6.56 -2.47
C ARG A 17 20.00 5.28 -1.79
N ARG A 18 19.60 5.06 -0.54
CA ARG A 18 20.00 3.87 0.23
C ARG A 18 19.45 2.59 -0.39
N PHE A 19 18.21 2.60 -0.87
CA PHE A 19 17.60 1.46 -1.55
C PHE A 19 18.38 1.11 -2.83
N GLN A 20 18.66 2.10 -3.68
CA GLN A 20 19.44 1.91 -4.90
C GLN A 20 20.85 1.39 -4.61
N GLU A 21 21.54 1.95 -3.62
CA GLU A 21 22.87 1.50 -3.20
C GLU A 21 22.86 0.05 -2.70
N ALA A 22 21.93 -0.30 -1.81
CA ALA A 22 21.81 -1.64 -1.27
C ALA A 22 21.43 -2.67 -2.36
N ALA A 23 20.51 -2.32 -3.25
CA ALA A 23 20.10 -3.17 -4.37
C ALA A 23 21.26 -3.41 -5.35
N ALA A 24 22.01 -2.36 -5.71
CA ALA A 24 23.17 -2.46 -6.58
C ALA A 24 24.29 -3.33 -5.95
N GLN A 25 24.49 -3.25 -4.64
CA GLN A 25 25.44 -4.12 -3.91
C GLN A 25 25.08 -5.60 -4.00
N GLN A 26 23.78 -5.92 -4.08
CA GLN A 26 23.29 -7.28 -4.27
C GLN A 26 23.22 -7.69 -5.75
N GLY A 27 23.72 -6.86 -6.67
CA GLY A 27 23.74 -7.14 -8.10
C GLY A 27 22.37 -7.03 -8.78
N ALA A 28 21.42 -6.30 -8.18
CA ALA A 28 20.10 -6.10 -8.78
C ALA A 28 20.18 -5.28 -10.08
N VAL A 29 19.32 -5.61 -11.04
CA VAL A 29 19.02 -4.71 -12.17
C VAL A 29 18.04 -3.66 -11.68
N LEU A 30 18.43 -2.39 -11.75
CA LEU A 30 17.63 -1.24 -11.31
C LEU A 30 16.91 -0.60 -12.48
N SER A 31 15.63 -0.32 -12.30
CA SER A 31 14.80 0.51 -13.20
C SER A 31 14.17 1.65 -12.42
N GLU A 32 14.11 2.84 -13.00
CA GLU A 32 13.49 4.02 -12.38
C GLU A 32 12.37 4.57 -13.26
N TYR A 33 11.26 4.95 -12.63
CA TYR A 33 10.08 5.49 -13.30
C TYR A 33 9.64 6.79 -12.64
N ARG A 34 9.85 7.91 -13.33
CA ARG A 34 9.45 9.24 -12.83
C ARG A 34 7.93 9.38 -12.82
N VAL A 35 7.37 9.69 -11.65
CA VAL A 35 5.94 9.97 -11.48
C VAL A 35 5.60 11.37 -11.99
N ILE A 36 6.49 12.33 -11.74
CA ILE A 36 6.41 13.70 -12.28
C ILE A 36 7.65 13.92 -13.16
N PRO A 37 7.52 13.90 -14.51
CA PRO A 37 8.67 13.96 -15.42
C PRO A 37 9.60 15.16 -15.16
N ASP A 38 9.01 16.34 -14.93
CA ASP A 38 9.71 17.61 -14.85
C ASP A 38 9.97 18.09 -13.40
N SER A 39 9.82 17.23 -12.39
CA SER A 39 10.09 17.62 -11.00
C SER A 39 11.59 17.83 -10.74
N ALA A 40 11.91 18.86 -9.96
CA ALA A 40 13.29 19.21 -9.60
C ALA A 40 13.96 18.11 -8.74
N GLU A 41 13.24 17.58 -7.76
CA GLU A 41 13.61 16.32 -7.10
C GLU A 41 13.08 15.15 -7.94
N PRO A 42 13.89 14.13 -8.26
CA PRO A 42 13.45 12.99 -9.06
C PRO A 42 12.57 12.06 -8.21
N LEU A 43 11.26 12.30 -8.25
CA LEU A 43 10.22 11.51 -7.57
C LEU A 43 9.88 10.29 -8.44
N CYS A 44 10.58 9.19 -8.16
CA CYS A 44 10.52 7.94 -8.91
C CYS A 44 9.94 6.80 -8.09
N ILE A 45 9.31 5.87 -8.80
CA ILE A 45 9.18 4.48 -8.37
C ILE A 45 10.46 3.78 -8.82
N ASP A 46 11.21 3.19 -7.89
CA ASP A 46 12.42 2.43 -8.20
C ASP A 46 12.13 0.94 -8.07
N VAL A 47 12.56 0.16 -9.05
CA VAL A 47 12.39 -1.29 -9.08
C VAL A 47 13.74 -1.96 -9.10
N ALA A 48 13.99 -2.83 -8.12
CA ALA A 48 15.17 -3.68 -8.06
C ALA A 48 14.79 -5.12 -8.39
N HIS A 49 15.41 -5.66 -9.44
CA HIS A 49 15.20 -7.04 -9.88
C HIS A 49 16.42 -7.90 -9.57
N LEU A 50 16.22 -8.97 -8.82
CA LEU A 50 17.24 -9.92 -8.39
C LEU A 50 16.91 -11.32 -8.89
N GLY A 51 17.93 -12.06 -9.34
CA GLY A 51 17.77 -13.41 -9.89
C GLY A 51 17.51 -13.43 -11.39
N ASP A 52 17.08 -14.59 -11.89
CA ASP A 52 16.80 -14.81 -13.31
C ASP A 52 15.37 -14.33 -13.64
N PRO A 53 15.17 -13.37 -14.58
CA PRO A 53 13.84 -12.93 -15.01
C PRO A 53 12.93 -14.04 -15.57
N SER A 54 13.52 -15.16 -16.00
CA SER A 54 12.80 -16.34 -16.47
C SER A 54 12.44 -17.34 -15.37
N ALA A 55 12.83 -17.07 -14.12
CA ALA A 55 12.54 -17.93 -12.99
C ALA A 55 11.02 -18.10 -12.78
N PRO A 56 10.55 -19.34 -12.54
CA PRO A 56 9.11 -19.60 -12.41
C PRO A 56 8.50 -19.02 -11.13
N GLN A 57 9.32 -18.74 -10.09
CA GLN A 57 8.85 -18.28 -8.80
C GLN A 57 9.31 -16.85 -8.54
N ALA A 58 8.37 -15.96 -8.24
CA ALA A 58 8.67 -14.56 -7.91
C ALA A 58 8.19 -14.18 -6.50
N LEU A 59 9.09 -13.56 -5.73
CA LEU A 59 8.73 -12.76 -4.56
C LEU A 59 8.67 -11.29 -4.98
N VAL A 60 7.49 -10.67 -4.89
CA VAL A 60 7.32 -9.24 -5.11
C VAL A 60 7.12 -8.57 -3.76
N VAL A 61 7.87 -7.50 -3.49
CA VAL A 61 7.69 -6.69 -2.27
C VAL A 61 7.52 -5.24 -2.65
N SER A 62 6.33 -4.70 -2.44
CA SER A 62 6.04 -3.28 -2.68
C SER A 62 6.00 -2.49 -1.38
N SER A 63 6.34 -1.21 -1.48
CA SER A 63 6.28 -0.25 -0.38
C SER A 63 5.71 1.08 -0.82
N GLY A 64 5.08 1.79 0.13
CA GLY A 64 4.72 3.19 -0.05
C GLY A 64 3.57 3.42 -1.02
N VAL A 65 2.62 2.49 -1.17
CA VAL A 65 1.33 2.79 -1.83
C VAL A 65 0.65 3.96 -1.11
N HIS A 66 0.67 3.95 0.22
CA HIS A 66 0.48 5.14 1.04
C HIS A 66 1.85 5.78 1.30
N GLY A 67 2.04 7.03 0.86
CA GLY A 67 3.38 7.62 0.78
C GLY A 67 4.14 7.65 2.11
N VAL A 68 3.50 8.11 3.19
CA VAL A 68 4.11 8.18 4.53
C VAL A 68 4.53 6.81 5.10
N GLU A 69 3.87 5.74 4.68
CA GLU A 69 4.19 4.37 5.12
C GLU A 69 5.40 3.80 4.35
N GLY A 70 5.79 4.45 3.25
CA GLY A 70 6.96 4.10 2.45
C GLY A 70 8.28 4.12 3.22
N PHE A 71 8.40 4.90 4.30
CA PHE A 71 9.60 4.87 5.16
C PHE A 71 9.78 3.54 5.88
N PHE A 72 8.68 2.98 6.38
CA PHE A 72 8.70 1.65 6.99
C PHE A 72 9.01 0.59 5.95
N GLY A 73 8.28 0.59 4.83
CA GLY A 73 8.51 -0.40 3.78
C GLY A 73 9.92 -0.33 3.20
N SER A 74 10.47 0.88 3.02
CA SER A 74 11.86 1.08 2.62
C SER A 74 12.85 0.52 3.64
N ALA A 75 12.61 0.69 4.93
CA ALA A 75 13.48 0.13 5.97
C ALA A 75 13.48 -1.40 5.95
N VAL A 76 12.31 -2.01 5.75
CA VAL A 76 12.18 -3.48 5.60
C VAL A 76 12.90 -3.97 4.35
N GLN A 77 12.72 -3.30 3.20
CA GLN A 77 13.42 -3.64 1.96
C GLN A 77 14.94 -3.54 2.12
N LEU A 78 15.45 -2.51 2.81
CA LEU A 78 16.88 -2.38 3.10
C LEU A 78 17.41 -3.51 3.99
N ALA A 79 16.69 -3.84 5.07
CA ALA A 79 17.07 -4.93 5.96
C ALA A 79 17.09 -6.28 5.22
N TRP A 80 16.13 -6.51 4.33
CA TRP A 80 16.07 -7.73 3.52
C TRP A 80 17.22 -7.81 2.52
N LEU A 81 17.52 -6.70 1.81
CA LEU A 81 18.66 -6.63 0.90
C LEU A 81 20.00 -6.89 1.61
N GLU A 82 20.19 -6.39 2.83
CA GLU A 82 21.39 -6.68 3.62
C GLU A 82 21.48 -8.18 3.99
N GLY A 83 20.34 -8.79 4.34
CA GLY A 83 20.26 -10.21 4.68
C GLY A 83 20.58 -11.18 3.53
N LEU A 84 20.48 -10.74 2.27
CA LEU A 84 20.80 -11.58 1.11
C LEU A 84 22.27 -12.03 1.06
N ALA A 85 23.17 -11.31 1.74
CA ALA A 85 24.57 -11.71 1.85
C ALA A 85 24.73 -13.04 2.63
N GLU A 86 23.86 -13.29 3.61
CA GLU A 86 23.86 -14.52 4.41
C GLU A 86 22.86 -15.55 3.86
N GLN A 87 21.75 -15.08 3.30
CA GLN A 87 20.64 -15.90 2.80
C GLN A 87 20.31 -15.52 1.36
N PRO A 88 21.11 -15.99 0.38
CA PRO A 88 20.88 -15.66 -1.02
C PRO A 88 19.57 -16.25 -1.54
N LEU A 89 19.06 -15.68 -2.63
CA LEU A 89 17.86 -16.20 -3.29
C LEU A 89 18.06 -17.67 -3.69
N PRO A 90 17.09 -18.56 -3.39
CA PRO A 90 17.17 -19.94 -3.83
C PRO A 90 17.14 -20.05 -5.35
N ALA A 91 17.77 -21.07 -5.91
CA ALA A 91 17.72 -21.33 -7.36
C ALA A 91 16.27 -21.43 -7.87
N GLY A 92 16.02 -20.92 -9.07
CA GLY A 92 14.69 -20.90 -9.67
C GLY A 92 13.72 -19.89 -9.03
N HIS A 93 14.24 -18.91 -8.27
CA HIS A 93 13.48 -17.78 -7.74
C HIS A 93 14.04 -16.45 -8.24
N GLN A 94 13.16 -15.48 -8.39
CA GLN A 94 13.47 -14.07 -8.59
C GLN A 94 12.82 -13.24 -7.49
N ALA A 95 13.40 -12.08 -7.20
CA ALA A 95 12.80 -11.11 -6.30
C ALA A 95 12.69 -9.73 -6.97
N ILE A 96 11.54 -9.11 -6.80
CA ILE A 96 11.19 -7.82 -7.40
C ILE A 96 10.80 -6.89 -6.26
N LEU A 97 11.66 -5.92 -5.95
CA LEU A 97 11.38 -4.92 -4.93
C LEU A 97 10.88 -3.64 -5.62
N ILE A 98 9.66 -3.21 -5.31
CA ILE A 98 9.07 -1.97 -5.80
C ILE A 98 9.15 -0.96 -4.66
N HIS A 99 10.05 0.00 -4.77
CA HIS A 99 10.29 1.03 -3.75
C HIS A 99 9.47 2.28 -4.04
N ALA A 100 8.72 2.72 -3.02
CA ALA A 100 7.97 3.98 -3.01
C ALA A 100 7.00 4.14 -4.19
N VAL A 101 5.94 3.34 -4.24
CA VAL A 101 4.87 3.44 -5.26
C VAL A 101 4.26 4.85 -5.33
N ASN A 102 4.16 5.54 -4.19
CA ASN A 102 3.79 6.96 -4.07
C ASN A 102 4.98 7.81 -3.61
N PRO A 103 5.94 8.14 -4.49
CA PRO A 103 7.13 8.90 -4.11
C PRO A 103 6.79 10.35 -3.70
N VAL A 104 5.76 10.95 -4.32
CA VAL A 104 5.29 12.30 -3.96
C VAL A 104 4.74 12.32 -2.53
N GLY A 105 3.88 11.36 -2.20
CA GLY A 105 3.33 11.23 -0.86
C GLY A 105 4.42 11.01 0.19
N MET A 106 5.39 10.15 -0.12
CA MET A 106 6.53 9.86 0.77
C MET A 106 7.39 11.11 0.99
N ALA A 107 7.76 11.83 -0.06
CA ALA A 107 8.55 13.06 0.02
C ALA A 107 7.85 14.16 0.84
N HIS A 108 6.52 14.20 0.79
CA HIS A 108 5.70 15.19 1.51
C HIS A 108 5.08 14.66 2.81
N LEU A 109 5.56 13.52 3.34
CA LEU A 109 5.12 12.91 4.60
C LEU A 109 3.58 12.72 4.69
N ARG A 110 2.97 12.30 3.59
CA ARG A 110 1.52 12.15 3.48
C ARG A 110 1.11 10.84 2.82
N ARG A 111 -0.12 10.42 3.11
CA ARG A 111 -0.72 9.20 2.55
C ARG A 111 -0.94 9.27 1.03
N PHE A 112 -1.49 10.38 0.57
CA PHE A 112 -2.01 10.56 -0.79
C PHE A 112 -0.93 11.07 -1.77
N ASN A 113 -1.17 10.94 -3.08
CA ASN A 113 -0.25 11.39 -4.12
C ASN A 113 -0.33 12.91 -4.39
N GLU A 114 0.28 13.37 -5.49
CA GLU A 114 0.27 14.74 -6.01
C GLU A 114 -1.14 15.35 -6.16
N ASP A 115 -2.13 14.53 -6.51
CA ASP A 115 -3.51 14.95 -6.81
C ASP A 115 -4.47 14.67 -5.64
N ASN A 116 -3.93 14.43 -4.43
CA ASN A 116 -4.70 13.99 -3.26
C ASN A 116 -5.40 12.63 -3.45
N VAL A 117 -4.94 11.82 -4.39
CA VAL A 117 -5.47 10.48 -4.64
C VAL A 117 -4.85 9.47 -3.67
N ASP A 118 -5.71 8.68 -3.05
CA ASP A 118 -5.35 7.43 -2.39
C ASP A 118 -5.08 6.38 -3.47
N LEU A 119 -3.82 6.04 -3.70
CA LEU A 119 -3.46 5.09 -4.74
C LEU A 119 -4.10 3.72 -4.51
N ASN A 120 -4.36 3.32 -3.27
CA ASN A 120 -5.05 2.07 -2.96
C ASN A 120 -6.58 2.15 -3.16
N ARG A 121 -7.06 3.17 -3.87
CA ARG A 121 -8.41 3.30 -4.45
C ARG A 121 -8.37 3.63 -5.95
N ASN A 122 -7.18 3.66 -6.57
CA ASN A 122 -7.01 4.17 -7.93
C ASN A 122 -6.79 3.06 -8.98
N PHE A 123 -6.62 1.79 -8.58
CA PHE A 123 -6.35 0.69 -9.50
C PHE A 123 -7.63 0.14 -10.14
N HIS A 124 -7.93 0.61 -11.35
CA HIS A 124 -9.07 0.17 -12.16
C HIS A 124 -8.65 -0.20 -13.58
N GLU A 125 -9.34 -1.18 -14.19
CA GLU A 125 -9.15 -1.57 -15.60
C GLU A 125 -9.84 -0.60 -16.57
N GLY A 126 -10.86 0.14 -16.12
CA GLY A 126 -11.67 1.00 -16.99
C GLY A 126 -12.16 2.26 -16.29
N SER A 127 -12.56 3.25 -17.10
CA SER A 127 -12.96 4.58 -16.61
C SER A 127 -14.19 4.59 -15.72
N ALA A 128 -15.04 3.55 -15.80
CA ALA A 128 -16.22 3.41 -14.96
C ALA A 128 -15.88 3.24 -13.46
N GLY A 129 -14.67 2.80 -13.13
CA GLY A 129 -14.22 2.62 -11.75
C GLY A 129 -13.97 3.93 -10.99
N TYR A 130 -13.80 5.05 -11.70
CA TYR A 130 -13.49 6.37 -11.13
C TYR A 130 -14.72 7.21 -10.84
N GLN A 131 -15.81 6.58 -10.38
CA GLN A 131 -17.10 7.26 -10.19
C GLN A 131 -17.78 6.82 -8.89
N GLY A 132 -18.63 7.72 -8.37
CA GLY A 132 -19.48 7.47 -7.22
C GLY A 132 -18.82 7.74 -5.88
N ALA A 133 -19.64 7.80 -4.84
CA ALA A 133 -19.22 7.81 -3.44
C ALA A 133 -20.09 6.84 -2.63
N PRO A 134 -19.59 6.28 -1.52
CA PRO A 134 -20.39 5.48 -0.62
C PRO A 134 -21.61 6.26 -0.11
N ALA A 135 -22.73 5.56 0.07
CA ALA A 135 -23.93 6.16 0.63
C ALA A 135 -23.62 6.80 1.99
N GLY A 136 -23.99 8.08 2.14
CA GLY A 136 -23.73 8.85 3.36
C GLY A 136 -22.38 9.57 3.41
N TYR A 137 -21.48 9.41 2.42
CA TYR A 137 -20.25 10.22 2.40
C TYR A 137 -20.55 11.71 2.31
N ALA A 138 -21.48 12.11 1.44
CA ALA A 138 -21.89 13.51 1.28
C ALA A 138 -22.41 14.14 2.58
N ASP A 139 -23.14 13.36 3.40
CA ASP A 139 -23.62 13.80 4.72
C ASP A 139 -22.48 14.03 5.72
N LEU A 140 -21.36 13.33 5.53
CA LEU A 140 -20.18 13.36 6.41
C LEU A 140 -19.07 14.27 5.87
N ASP A 141 -19.15 14.73 4.62
CA ASP A 141 -18.12 15.51 3.95
C ASP A 141 -17.67 16.72 4.79
N GLY A 142 -18.60 17.50 5.33
CA GLY A 142 -18.25 18.65 6.18
C GLY A 142 -17.53 18.30 7.49
N LEU A 143 -17.68 17.08 8.00
CA LEU A 143 -16.95 16.58 9.17
C LEU A 143 -15.56 16.05 8.78
N LEU A 144 -15.50 15.26 7.71
CA LEU A 144 -14.30 14.58 7.25
C LEU A 144 -13.32 15.53 6.57
N ASN A 145 -13.85 16.53 5.87
CA ASN A 145 -13.15 17.41 4.96
C ASN A 145 -13.44 18.88 5.31
N PRO A 146 -13.01 19.35 6.50
CA PRO A 146 -13.30 20.72 6.92
C PRO A 146 -12.69 21.73 5.93
N PRO A 147 -13.44 22.79 5.54
CA PRO A 147 -12.99 23.75 4.52
C PRO A 147 -11.86 24.68 5.00
N SER A 148 -11.58 24.68 6.30
CA SER A 148 -10.55 25.49 6.93
C SER A 148 -9.85 24.71 8.05
N PRO A 149 -8.60 25.07 8.41
CA PRO A 149 -7.93 24.49 9.56
C PRO A 149 -8.80 24.57 10.83
N PRO A 150 -8.73 23.57 11.73
CA PRO A 150 -9.50 23.58 12.96
C PRO A 150 -9.10 24.77 13.83
N SER A 151 -10.09 25.46 14.39
CA SER A 151 -9.85 26.48 15.41
C SER A 151 -9.49 25.83 16.76
N PRO A 152 -8.82 26.53 17.69
CA PRO A 152 -8.59 26.02 19.05
C PRO A 152 -9.88 25.65 19.82
N TRP A 153 -11.03 26.15 19.37
CA TRP A 153 -12.35 25.89 19.95
C TRP A 153 -13.19 24.91 19.12
N GLU A 154 -12.59 24.25 18.13
CA GLU A 154 -13.30 23.32 17.24
C GLU A 154 -13.87 22.14 18.03
N PRO A 155 -15.21 21.99 18.12
CA PRO A 155 -15.83 20.92 18.90
C PRO A 155 -15.83 19.60 18.12
N PHE A 156 -14.70 19.22 17.51
CA PHE A 156 -14.57 18.04 16.64
C PHE A 156 -15.10 16.78 17.32
N ARG A 157 -14.78 16.57 18.60
CA ARG A 157 -15.26 15.40 19.37
C ARG A 157 -16.78 15.38 19.50
N LEU A 158 -17.43 16.52 19.72
CA LEU A 158 -18.89 16.60 19.79
C LEU A 158 -19.53 16.37 18.42
N LYS A 159 -18.95 16.95 17.35
CA LYS A 159 -19.40 16.70 15.97
C LYS A 159 -19.23 15.23 15.59
N ALA A 160 -18.12 14.60 15.96
CA ALA A 160 -17.86 13.19 15.73
C ALA A 160 -18.87 12.31 16.50
N ILE A 161 -19.09 12.55 17.79
CA ILE A 161 -20.08 11.84 18.61
C ILE A 161 -21.49 12.00 18.01
N TRP A 162 -21.88 13.22 17.62
CA TRP A 162 -23.17 13.49 17.00
C TRP A 162 -23.37 12.68 15.70
N ASN A 163 -22.35 12.63 14.84
CA ASN A 163 -22.42 11.86 13.60
C ASN A 163 -22.39 10.34 13.85
N ILE A 164 -21.66 9.86 14.86
CA ILE A 164 -21.70 8.46 15.29
C ILE A 164 -23.10 8.10 15.81
N LEU A 165 -23.73 8.96 16.62
CA LEU A 165 -25.09 8.74 17.14
C LEU A 165 -26.15 8.78 16.04
N ARG A 166 -25.99 9.67 15.05
CA ARG A 166 -26.94 9.82 13.93
C ARG A 166 -26.86 8.68 12.93
N SER A 167 -25.65 8.27 12.55
CA SER A 167 -25.43 7.36 11.41
C SER A 167 -24.98 5.97 11.83
N GLY A 168 -24.51 5.78 13.07
CA GLY A 168 -23.92 4.54 13.55
C GLY A 168 -22.45 4.38 13.14
N LEU A 169 -21.63 3.83 14.04
CA LEU A 169 -20.19 3.63 13.81
C LEU A 169 -19.88 2.72 12.60
N PRO A 170 -20.63 1.63 12.32
CA PRO A 170 -20.38 0.80 11.14
C PRO A 170 -20.64 1.53 9.82
N ALA A 171 -21.71 2.33 9.75
CA ALA A 171 -22.01 3.11 8.55
C ALA A 171 -20.96 4.21 8.32
N LEU A 172 -20.48 4.85 9.39
CA LEU A 172 -19.38 5.82 9.32
C LEU A 172 -18.09 5.17 8.79
N LYS A 173 -17.74 4.00 9.31
CA LYS A 173 -16.56 3.24 8.84
C LYS A 173 -16.71 2.83 7.37
N ASN A 174 -17.86 2.29 6.98
CA ASN A 174 -18.11 1.86 5.60
C ASN A 174 -18.16 3.03 4.62
N ALA A 175 -18.75 4.16 5.03
CA ALA A 175 -18.83 5.37 4.20
C ALA A 175 -17.45 5.93 3.88
N VAL A 176 -16.48 5.75 4.77
CA VAL A 176 -15.15 6.36 4.66
C VAL A 176 -14.11 5.39 4.07
N ALA A 177 -14.11 4.13 4.53
CA ALA A 177 -13.06 3.17 4.18
C ALA A 177 -13.16 2.64 2.74
N GLY A 178 -14.36 2.61 2.14
CA GLY A 178 -14.57 2.06 0.79
C GLY A 178 -13.88 2.81 -0.35
N GLY A 179 -13.49 4.06 -0.11
CA GLY A 179 -13.03 5.00 -1.14
C GLY A 179 -14.18 5.71 -1.85
N GLN A 180 -13.90 6.88 -2.40
CA GLN A 180 -14.88 7.73 -3.10
C GLN A 180 -14.23 8.48 -4.26
N TYR A 181 -15.03 8.94 -5.22
CA TYR A 181 -14.56 9.54 -6.47
C TYR A 181 -15.28 10.85 -6.81
N GLU A 182 -16.04 11.43 -5.87
CA GLU A 182 -16.84 12.65 -6.07
C GLU A 182 -16.26 13.88 -5.38
N PHE A 183 -15.42 13.70 -4.36
CA PHE A 183 -14.88 14.74 -3.48
C PHE A 183 -13.34 14.78 -3.59
N PRO A 184 -12.75 15.54 -4.53
CA PRO A 184 -11.30 15.49 -4.81
C PRO A 184 -10.40 15.90 -3.64
N ARG A 185 -10.90 16.76 -2.75
CA ARG A 185 -10.19 17.18 -1.53
C ARG A 185 -10.49 16.29 -0.34
N GLY A 186 -11.29 15.26 -0.54
CA GLY A 186 -11.83 14.42 0.53
C GLY A 186 -10.93 13.27 0.93
N LEU A 187 -11.13 12.75 2.14
CA LEU A 187 -10.50 11.50 2.58
C LEU A 187 -10.87 10.34 1.64
N PHE A 188 -9.88 9.49 1.36
CA PHE A 188 -10.00 8.30 0.51
C PHE A 188 -10.49 8.58 -0.92
N PHE A 189 -10.15 9.76 -1.46
CA PHE A 189 -10.40 10.09 -2.86
C PHE A 189 -9.59 9.18 -3.79
N GLY A 190 -10.25 8.48 -4.71
CA GLY A 190 -9.63 7.53 -5.63
C GLY A 190 -9.23 8.12 -6.99
N GLY A 191 -9.42 9.43 -7.23
CA GLY A 191 -9.08 10.09 -8.50
C GLY A 191 -10.20 10.03 -9.55
N HIS A 192 -10.18 10.90 -10.56
CA HIS A 192 -11.13 10.81 -11.69
C HIS A 192 -10.60 9.97 -12.87
N SER A 193 -9.35 9.52 -12.77
CA SER A 193 -8.65 8.72 -13.77
C SER A 193 -7.45 8.03 -13.13
N GLN A 194 -6.77 7.17 -13.89
CA GLN A 194 -5.52 6.55 -13.46
C GLN A 194 -4.47 7.62 -13.12
N SER A 195 -3.97 7.58 -11.89
CA SER A 195 -2.83 8.39 -11.43
C SER A 195 -1.55 7.97 -12.15
N ALA A 196 -0.53 8.84 -12.15
CA ALA A 196 0.75 8.55 -12.80
C ALA A 196 1.40 7.26 -12.27
N SER A 197 1.48 7.09 -10.94
CA SER A 197 1.98 5.85 -10.32
C SER A 197 1.20 4.61 -10.75
N THR A 198 -0.14 4.68 -10.77
CA THR A 198 -0.99 3.57 -11.21
C THR A 198 -0.70 3.18 -12.65
N ARG A 199 -0.59 4.16 -13.56
CA ARG A 199 -0.26 3.90 -14.96
C ARG A 199 1.08 3.19 -15.13
N ILE A 200 2.10 3.60 -14.37
CA ILE A 200 3.42 2.97 -14.38
C ILE A 200 3.30 1.51 -13.95
N ILE A 201 2.68 1.24 -12.78
CA ILE A 201 2.52 -0.14 -12.29
C ILE A 201 1.73 -0.98 -13.30
N GLN A 202 0.61 -0.46 -13.84
CA GLN A 202 -0.24 -1.19 -14.78
C GLN A 202 0.49 -1.53 -16.10
N ALA A 203 1.34 -0.62 -16.59
CA ALA A 203 2.11 -0.82 -17.82
C ALA A 203 3.25 -1.82 -17.63
N GLU A 204 3.92 -1.79 -16.49
CA GLU A 204 5.24 -2.40 -16.34
C GLU A 204 5.22 -3.73 -15.56
N ILE A 205 4.25 -3.94 -14.66
CA ILE A 205 4.26 -5.10 -13.74
C ILE A 205 4.33 -6.45 -14.47
N ALA A 206 3.69 -6.60 -15.62
CA ALA A 206 3.76 -7.84 -16.40
C ALA A 206 5.19 -8.10 -16.92
N GLY A 207 5.90 -7.05 -17.31
CA GLY A 207 7.30 -7.14 -17.72
C GLY A 207 8.22 -7.48 -16.54
N TRP A 208 7.96 -6.89 -15.37
CA TRP A 208 8.73 -7.19 -14.14
C TRP A 208 8.58 -8.65 -13.70
N LEU A 209 7.38 -9.22 -13.79
CA LEU A 209 7.12 -10.62 -13.43
C LEU A 209 7.84 -11.61 -14.36
N GLY A 210 8.13 -11.20 -15.61
CA GLY A 210 8.87 -12.02 -16.56
C GLY A 210 8.23 -13.39 -16.79
N GLY A 211 9.02 -14.45 -16.58
CA GLY A 211 8.60 -15.84 -16.74
C GLY A 211 7.89 -16.47 -15.54
N ALA A 212 7.58 -15.71 -14.48
CA ALA A 212 7.01 -16.27 -13.26
C ALA A 212 5.57 -16.76 -13.44
N ASP A 213 5.29 -17.97 -12.97
CA ASP A 213 3.96 -18.57 -12.91
C ASP A 213 3.40 -18.61 -11.48
N ARG A 214 4.28 -18.61 -10.47
CA ARG A 214 3.96 -18.61 -9.04
C ARG A 214 4.50 -17.36 -8.38
N ILE A 215 3.60 -16.51 -7.90
CA ILE A 215 3.94 -15.20 -7.38
C ILE A 215 3.43 -15.06 -5.96
N ILE A 216 4.29 -14.59 -5.06
CA ILE A 216 3.91 -14.08 -3.74
C ILE A 216 4.23 -12.59 -3.74
N HIS A 217 3.21 -11.75 -3.59
CA HIS A 217 3.35 -10.31 -3.49
C HIS A 217 2.96 -9.84 -2.08
N ILE A 218 3.92 -9.25 -1.38
CA ILE A 218 3.72 -8.59 -0.09
C ILE A 218 3.77 -7.08 -0.27
N ASP A 219 2.69 -6.38 0.06
CA ASP A 219 2.64 -4.92 0.06
C ASP A 219 2.73 -4.41 1.51
N LEU A 220 3.72 -3.57 1.81
CA LEU A 220 4.08 -3.17 3.17
C LEU A 220 3.34 -1.91 3.61
N HIS A 221 2.52 -2.04 4.66
CA HIS A 221 1.69 -0.96 5.22
C HIS A 221 1.89 -0.84 6.74
N THR A 222 1.50 0.31 7.27
CA THR A 222 1.49 0.55 8.72
C THR A 222 0.28 1.36 9.13
N GLY A 223 -0.28 1.08 10.30
CA GLY A 223 -1.34 1.89 10.88
C GLY A 223 -2.39 1.09 11.64
N LEU A 224 -2.68 -0.14 11.23
CA LEU A 224 -3.69 -0.98 11.86
C LEU A 224 -3.09 -2.04 12.78
N GLY A 225 -3.78 -2.29 13.89
CA GLY A 225 -3.43 -3.33 14.86
C GLY A 225 -2.56 -2.84 16.02
N PRO A 226 -2.34 -3.70 17.03
CA PRO A 226 -1.54 -3.37 18.20
C PRO A 226 -0.08 -3.03 17.87
N PHE A 227 0.50 -2.10 18.64
CA PHE A 227 1.89 -1.69 18.51
C PHE A 227 2.86 -2.88 18.44
N ALA A 228 3.76 -2.86 17.45
CA ALA A 228 4.78 -3.90 17.23
C ALA A 228 4.22 -5.31 16.98
N THR A 229 2.99 -5.39 16.47
CA THR A 229 2.42 -6.62 15.91
C THR A 229 2.13 -6.42 14.43
N TYR A 230 1.86 -7.52 13.72
CA TYR A 230 1.50 -7.47 12.30
C TYR A 230 0.36 -8.43 11.99
N LYS A 231 -0.35 -8.15 10.91
CA LYS A 231 -1.26 -9.08 10.24
C LYS A 231 -1.07 -9.03 8.73
N LEU A 232 -1.29 -10.16 8.08
CA LEU A 232 -1.37 -10.28 6.63
C LEU A 232 -2.83 -10.17 6.21
N LEU A 233 -3.23 -9.02 5.66
CA LEU A 233 -4.56 -8.81 5.13
C LEU A 233 -4.65 -9.36 3.71
N LEU A 234 -5.54 -10.33 3.49
CA LEU A 234 -5.63 -11.06 2.23
C LEU A 234 -6.70 -10.44 1.34
N ALA A 235 -6.34 -10.11 0.09
CA ALA A 235 -7.27 -9.60 -0.94
C ALA A 235 -8.32 -10.63 -1.39
N GLU A 236 -8.19 -11.87 -0.94
CA GLU A 236 -9.11 -12.98 -1.16
C GLU A 236 -9.88 -13.32 0.11
N ASP A 237 -11.05 -13.95 -0.04
CA ASP A 237 -11.82 -14.49 1.07
C ASP A 237 -11.33 -15.89 1.53
N ASP A 238 -11.91 -16.40 2.61
CA ASP A 238 -11.60 -17.74 3.15
C ASP A 238 -12.14 -18.90 2.29
N GLY A 239 -12.97 -18.61 1.29
CA GLY A 239 -13.42 -19.56 0.27
C GLY A 239 -12.43 -19.72 -0.89
N SER A 240 -11.41 -18.87 -0.99
CA SER A 240 -10.40 -18.98 -2.05
C SER A 240 -9.64 -20.32 -1.98
N PRO A 241 -9.36 -20.97 -3.13
CA PRO A 241 -8.51 -22.16 -3.18
C PRO A 241 -7.08 -21.90 -2.69
N ARG A 242 -6.64 -20.64 -2.62
CA ARG A 242 -5.31 -20.25 -2.12
C ARG A 242 -5.27 -20.07 -0.61
N TYR A 243 -6.42 -19.91 0.06
CA TYR A 243 -6.49 -19.65 1.50
C TYR A 243 -5.77 -20.69 2.38
N PRO A 244 -5.88 -22.02 2.13
CA PRO A 244 -5.18 -23.01 2.93
C PRO A 244 -3.65 -22.85 2.91
N TRP A 245 -3.07 -22.39 1.80
CA TRP A 245 -1.64 -22.14 1.70
C TRP A 245 -1.19 -21.04 2.67
N TYR A 246 -1.97 -19.96 2.80
CA TYR A 246 -1.66 -18.87 3.73
C TYR A 246 -1.68 -19.36 5.19
N GLN A 247 -2.67 -20.16 5.55
CA GLN A 247 -2.77 -20.74 6.90
C GLN A 247 -1.58 -21.63 7.23
N GLN A 248 -1.17 -22.49 6.29
CA GLN A 248 -0.04 -23.39 6.48
C GLN A 248 1.30 -22.67 6.51
N THR A 249 1.45 -21.60 5.73
CA THR A 249 2.73 -20.88 5.58
C THR A 249 2.95 -19.88 6.71
N PHE A 250 1.92 -19.10 7.07
CA PHE A 250 2.06 -17.98 8.00
C PHE A 250 1.40 -18.22 9.36
N GLY A 251 0.57 -19.25 9.50
CA GLY A 251 -0.23 -19.48 10.70
C GLY A 251 -1.57 -18.74 10.64
N PRO A 252 -2.68 -19.37 11.08
CA PRO A 252 -4.02 -18.78 11.02
C PRO A 252 -4.19 -17.51 11.87
N GLU A 253 -3.36 -17.31 12.90
CA GLU A 253 -3.36 -16.15 13.79
C GLU A 253 -2.77 -14.89 13.14
N HIS A 254 -1.96 -15.07 12.08
CA HIS A 254 -1.25 -14.00 11.39
C HIS A 254 -1.94 -13.51 10.12
N ILE A 255 -3.01 -14.18 9.68
CA ILE A 255 -3.70 -13.85 8.43
C ILE A 255 -5.15 -13.38 8.66
N GLU A 256 -5.64 -12.50 7.79
CA GLU A 256 -6.99 -11.96 7.89
C GLU A 256 -7.57 -11.64 6.50
N PRO A 257 -8.61 -12.35 6.04
CA PRO A 257 -9.32 -12.00 4.80
C PRO A 257 -10.01 -10.62 4.87
N PHE A 258 -9.97 -9.84 3.77
CA PHE A 258 -10.56 -8.49 3.69
C PHE A 258 -12.10 -8.43 3.87
N ALA A 259 -12.81 -9.57 3.89
CA ALA A 259 -14.27 -9.65 3.79
C ALA A 259 -15.02 -10.11 5.07
N ALA A 260 -14.39 -10.15 6.24
CA ALA A 260 -15.10 -10.54 7.46
C ALA A 260 -15.67 -9.31 8.19
N ALA A 261 -17.01 -9.26 8.31
CA ALA A 261 -17.78 -8.13 8.87
C ALA A 261 -17.38 -7.68 10.30
N ASP A 262 -16.64 -8.51 11.05
CA ASP A 262 -16.16 -8.24 12.41
C ASP A 262 -14.63 -8.05 12.51
N LYS A 263 -13.95 -7.82 11.39
CA LYS A 263 -12.48 -7.78 11.34
C LYS A 263 -11.91 -6.40 10.99
N THR A 264 -10.58 -6.27 11.09
CA THR A 264 -9.80 -5.01 10.97
C THR A 264 -9.84 -4.45 9.55
N ALA A 265 -10.04 -5.34 8.58
CA ALA A 265 -10.02 -5.08 7.15
C ALA A 265 -11.39 -4.60 6.61
N TYR A 266 -11.38 -3.69 5.62
CA TYR A 266 -12.60 -3.14 4.99
C TYR A 266 -12.60 -3.41 3.47
N ALA A 267 -13.78 -3.59 2.87
CA ALA A 267 -13.91 -3.71 1.42
C ALA A 267 -13.53 -2.40 0.74
N THR A 268 -12.61 -2.44 -0.22
CA THR A 268 -12.08 -1.27 -0.91
C THR A 268 -12.35 -1.36 -2.40
N ASN A 269 -12.78 -0.26 -3.01
CA ASN A 269 -12.90 -0.17 -4.46
C ASN A 269 -11.61 0.40 -5.04
N GLY A 270 -11.00 -0.29 -6.02
CA GLY A 270 -9.77 0.16 -6.69
C GLY A 270 -8.46 -0.14 -5.95
N SER A 271 -8.40 -1.21 -5.17
CA SER A 271 -7.18 -1.61 -4.45
C SER A 271 -6.15 -2.27 -5.36
N LEU A 272 -4.86 -2.11 -5.03
CA LEU A 272 -3.76 -2.74 -5.77
C LEU A 272 -3.91 -4.28 -5.78
N GLY A 273 -4.20 -4.86 -4.62
CA GLY A 273 -4.29 -6.31 -4.45
C GLY A 273 -5.42 -6.94 -5.26
N SER A 274 -6.64 -6.40 -5.16
CA SER A 274 -7.78 -6.90 -5.92
C SER A 274 -7.56 -6.72 -7.43
N TRP A 275 -6.94 -5.60 -7.84
CA TRP A 275 -6.60 -5.37 -9.23
C TRP A 275 -5.58 -6.41 -9.76
N LEU A 276 -4.50 -6.68 -9.02
CA LEU A 276 -3.50 -7.68 -9.43
C LEU A 276 -4.09 -9.08 -9.60
N LEU A 277 -4.92 -9.52 -8.65
CA LEU A 277 -5.59 -10.82 -8.72
C LEU A 277 -6.55 -10.91 -9.91
N GLY A 278 -7.26 -9.83 -10.23
CA GLY A 278 -8.13 -9.75 -11.41
C GLY A 278 -7.35 -9.66 -12.73
N ARG A 279 -6.17 -9.02 -12.72
CA ARG A 279 -5.31 -8.82 -13.89
C ARG A 279 -4.60 -10.10 -14.32
N PHE A 280 -4.21 -10.94 -13.36
CA PHE A 280 -3.43 -12.16 -13.60
C PHE A 280 -4.16 -13.45 -13.19
N PRO A 281 -5.37 -13.73 -13.72
CA PRO A 281 -6.17 -14.87 -13.28
C PRO A 281 -5.57 -16.23 -13.68
N ALA A 282 -4.68 -16.25 -14.68
CA ALA A 282 -4.00 -17.45 -15.16
C ALA A 282 -2.74 -17.81 -14.35
N LEU A 283 -2.23 -16.88 -13.53
CA LEU A 283 -1.06 -17.11 -12.69
C LEU A 283 -1.49 -17.61 -11.31
N ASP A 284 -0.62 -18.36 -10.64
CA ASP A 284 -0.77 -18.63 -9.21
C ASP A 284 -0.27 -17.41 -8.41
N TYR A 285 -1.05 -16.34 -8.50
CA TYR A 285 -0.76 -15.05 -7.88
C TYR A 285 -1.38 -14.99 -6.49
N ARG A 286 -0.53 -14.79 -5.48
CA ARG A 286 -0.90 -14.58 -4.09
C ARG A 286 -0.52 -13.17 -3.67
N PHE A 287 -1.47 -12.41 -3.16
CA PHE A 287 -1.25 -11.05 -2.67
C PHE A 287 -1.64 -10.94 -1.20
N ALA A 288 -0.79 -10.30 -0.40
CA ALA A 288 -1.11 -9.94 0.98
C ALA A 288 -0.59 -8.55 1.31
N VAL A 289 -1.40 -7.77 2.02
CA VAL A 289 -0.93 -6.55 2.68
C VAL A 289 -0.34 -6.94 4.02
N ALA A 290 0.94 -6.70 4.23
CA ALA A 290 1.56 -6.85 5.54
C ALA A 290 1.39 -5.54 6.31
N GLU A 291 0.42 -5.54 7.22
CA GLU A 291 -0.02 -4.39 7.99
C GLU A 291 0.58 -4.43 9.40
N PHE A 292 1.38 -3.42 9.75
CA PHE A 292 2.05 -3.35 11.05
C PHE A 292 1.43 -2.29 11.96
N GLY A 293 1.16 -2.69 13.20
CA GLY A 293 0.57 -1.82 14.20
C GLY A 293 1.54 -0.76 14.71
N THR A 294 1.07 0.48 14.78
CA THR A 294 1.83 1.64 15.23
C THR A 294 1.37 2.10 16.62
N TYR A 295 1.62 3.36 16.98
CA TYR A 295 1.10 3.91 18.22
C TYR A 295 -0.42 4.04 18.17
N ASP A 296 -1.07 3.81 19.31
CA ASP A 296 -2.51 3.99 19.44
C ASP A 296 -2.93 5.41 19.03
N VAL A 297 -4.08 5.54 18.39
CA VAL A 297 -4.58 6.82 17.87
C VAL A 297 -4.66 7.90 18.96
N ILE A 298 -4.93 7.54 20.21
CA ILE A 298 -4.98 8.48 21.35
C ILE A 298 -3.60 9.04 21.67
N ARG A 299 -2.53 8.28 21.42
CA ARG A 299 -1.14 8.72 21.62
C ARG A 299 -0.65 9.61 20.48
N VAL A 300 -1.25 9.48 19.30
CA VAL A 300 -0.89 10.24 18.08
C VAL A 300 -1.66 11.56 17.97
N LEU A 301 -2.87 11.64 18.56
CA LEU A 301 -3.71 12.84 18.68
C LEU A 301 -3.28 13.77 19.83
#